data_AF-X0TI96-F1
#
_entry.id   AF-X0TI96-F1
#
_cell.length_a   1.000
_cell.length_b   1.000
_cell.length_c   1.000
_cell.angle_alpha   90.00
_cell.angle_beta   90.00
_cell.angle_gamma   90.00
#
_symmetry.space_group_name_H-M   'P 1'
#
loop_
_entity.id
_entity.type
_entity.pdbx_description
1 polymer ?
#
loop_
_entity_poly.entity_id
_entity_poly.type
_entity_poly.pdbx_seq_one_letter_code
_entity_poly.pdbx_strand_id
1 'polypeptide(L)' 'PGMGKIYVAGNPIKLSTLTEEVVTGPAPKIGEHTEEILRSFLNYDDAKIKELKKQKIVF' A
#
# COMPACT_ATOMS: atom_id res chain seq x y z
N PRO A 1 -0.74 7.32 -7.39
CA PRO A 1 0.58 7.77 -7.93
C PRO A 1 0.55 8.11 -9.44
N GLY A 2 0.98 9.33 -9.82
CA GLY A 2 1.10 9.76 -11.21
C GLY A 2 0.16 10.86 -11.68
N MET A 3 -0.76 11.33 -10.82
CA MET A 3 -1.78 12.32 -11.18
C MET A 3 -1.49 13.75 -10.69
N GLY A 4 -0.29 14.01 -10.16
CA GLY A 4 0.08 15.33 -9.62
C GLY A 4 -0.68 15.70 -8.34
N LYS A 5 -0.91 17.00 -8.10
CA LYS A 5 -1.71 17.47 -6.96
C LYS A 5 -3.20 17.24 -7.24
N ILE A 6 -3.85 16.45 -6.40
CA ILE A 6 -5.29 16.19 -6.45
C ILE A 6 -5.93 16.59 -5.12
N TYR A 7 -7.16 17.11 -5.17
CA TYR A 7 -7.95 17.38 -3.98
C TYR A 7 -8.71 16.12 -3.58
N VAL A 8 -8.42 15.58 -2.40
CA VAL A 8 -9.10 14.42 -1.83
C VAL A 8 -10.00 14.90 -0.70
N ALA A 9 -11.29 14.55 -0.76
CA ALA A 9 -12.20 14.84 0.33
C ALA A 9 -11.74 14.07 1.58
N GLY A 10 -11.51 14.78 2.68
CA GLY A 10 -11.17 14.17 3.96
C GLY A 10 -12.34 13.38 4.56
N ASN A 11 -12.09 12.68 5.66
CA ASN A 11 -13.12 11.92 6.37
C ASN A 11 -14.29 12.84 6.81
N PRO A 12 -15.55 12.53 6.45
CA PRO A 12 -16.71 13.38 6.73
C PRO A 12 -17.16 13.37 8.20
N ILE A 13 -16.72 12.39 9.01
CA ILE A 13 -17.09 12.28 10.42
C ILE A 13 -15.91 12.70 11.29
N LYS A 14 -16.02 13.89 11.89
CA LYS A 14 -15.00 14.45 12.78
C LYS A 14 -15.27 14.00 14.22
N LEU A 15 -14.34 13.26 14.81
CA LEU A 15 -14.40 12.85 16.21
C LEU A 15 -13.42 13.71 17.02
N SER A 16 -13.93 14.56 17.91
CA SER A 16 -13.13 15.52 18.69
C SER A 16 -12.09 14.87 19.60
N THR A 17 -12.25 13.59 19.92
CA THR A 17 -11.38 12.78 20.79
C THR A 17 -10.31 12.00 20.05
N LEU A 18 -10.37 11.92 18.72
CA LEU A 18 -9.39 11.21 17.90
C LEU A 18 -8.73 12.20 16.97
N THR A 19 -7.41 12.35 17.09
CA THR A 19 -6.61 13.01 16.07
C THR A 19 -6.73 12.22 14.77
N GLU A 20 -7.41 12.79 13.77
CA GLU A 20 -7.47 12.20 12.44
C GLU A 20 -6.07 12.21 11.82
N GLU A 21 -5.51 11.02 11.60
CA GLU A 21 -4.41 10.86 10.66
C GLU A 21 -4.96 11.08 9.25
N VAL A 22 -4.79 12.30 8.75
CA VAL A 22 -5.12 12.61 7.36
C VAL A 22 -4.17 11.79 6.50
N VAL A 23 -4.71 10.77 5.83
CA VAL A 23 -3.97 10.00 4.82
C VAL A 23 -3.71 10.92 3.63
N THR A 24 -2.60 11.65 3.71
CA THR A 24 -2.16 12.66 2.72
C THR A 24 -1.21 12.09 1.68
N GLY A 25 -0.76 10.85 1.85
CA GLY A 25 0.12 10.17 0.92
C GLY A 25 -0.57 9.91 -0.43
N PRO A 26 0.17 9.95 -1.54
CA PRO A 26 -0.37 9.47 -2.81
C PRO A 26 -0.80 8.01 -2.67
N ALA A 27 -1.86 7.62 -3.37
CA ALA A 27 -2.24 6.21 -3.45
C ALA A 27 -1.04 5.37 -3.92
N PRO A 28 -0.80 4.18 -3.33
CA PRO A 28 0.33 3.32 -3.67
C PRO A 28 0.24 2.86 -5.13
N LYS A 29 1.38 2.51 -5.73
CA LYS A 29 1.40 1.88 -7.06
C LYS A 29 0.92 0.42 -6.96
N ILE A 30 0.43 -0.11 -8.08
CA ILE A 30 0.17 -1.55 -8.21
C ILE A 30 1.49 -2.28 -7.93
N GLY A 31 1.49 -3.17 -6.94
CA GLY A 31 2.67 -3.94 -6.52
C GLY A 31 3.63 -3.24 -5.55
N GLU A 32 3.39 -1.98 -5.16
CA GLU A 32 4.38 -1.17 -4.41
C GLU A 32 4.83 -1.79 -3.07
N HIS A 33 3.91 -2.46 -2.37
CA HIS A 33 4.18 -3.09 -1.07
C HIS A 33 4.07 -4.61 -1.09
N THR A 34 3.96 -5.22 -2.27
CA THR A 34 3.74 -6.67 -2.38
C THR A 34 4.91 -7.48 -1.83
N GLU A 35 6.15 -7.09 -2.14
CA GLU A 35 7.34 -7.78 -1.64
C GLU A 35 7.55 -7.59 -0.13
N GLU A 36 7.28 -6.38 0.36
CA GLU A 36 7.40 -6.06 1.78
C GLU A 36 6.38 -6.85 2.62
N ILE A 37 5.14 -6.97 2.16
CA ILE A 37 4.11 -7.74 2.87
C ILE A 37 4.44 -9.24 2.85
N LEU A 38 4.83 -9.77 1.69
CA LEU A 38 5.18 -11.19 1.55
C LEU A 38 6.38 -11.57 2.44
N ARG A 39 7.36 -10.68 2.57
CA ARG A 39 8.52 -10.91 3.44
C ARG A 39 8.19 -10.67 4.92
N SER A 40 7.63 -9.51 5.27
CA SER A 40 7.50 -9.07 6.66
C SER A 40 6.33 -9.71 7.40
N PHE A 41 5.21 -9.97 6.72
CA PHE A 41 4.01 -10.55 7.36
C PHE A 41 3.91 -12.05 7.12
N LEU A 42 4.35 -12.54 5.97
CA LEU A 42 4.22 -13.94 5.58
C LEU A 42 5.53 -14.73 5.68
N ASN A 43 6.66 -14.08 6.01
CA ASN A 43 7.99 -14.70 6.13
C ASN A 43 8.38 -15.53 4.90
N TYR A 44 8.01 -15.07 3.70
CA TYR A 44 8.44 -15.75 2.47
C TYR A 44 9.90 -15.43 2.16
N ASP A 45 10.66 -16.48 1.84
CA ASP A 45 12.01 -16.34 1.29
C ASP A 45 12.00 -15.65 -0.07
N ASP A 46 13.07 -14.92 -0.37
CA ASP A 46 13.31 -14.26 -1.67
C ASP A 46 13.12 -15.20 -2.86
N ALA A 47 13.51 -16.46 -2.72
CA ALA A 47 13.36 -17.46 -3.77
C ALA A 47 11.88 -17.70 -4.11
N LYS A 48 11.02 -17.76 -3.09
CA LYS A 48 9.58 -18.00 -3.25
C LYS A 48 8.86 -16.77 -3.78
N ILE A 49 9.24 -15.58 -3.33
CA ILE A 49 8.71 -14.31 -3.88
C ILE A 49 9.05 -14.18 -5.37
N LYS A 50 10.28 -14.55 -5.76
CA LYS A 50 10.72 -14.53 -7.17
C LYS A 50 9.97 -15.54 -8.03
N GLU A 51 9.65 -16.72 -7.49
CA GLU A 51 8.83 -17.72 -8.17
C GLU A 51 7.39 -17.25 -8.36
N LEU A 52 6.78 -16.65 -7.34
CA LEU A 52 5.43 -16.08 -7.42
C LEU A 52 5.34 -14.95 -8.45
N LYS A 53 6.38 -14.10 -8.54
CA LYS A 53 6.51 -13.07 -9.59
C LYS A 53 6.63 -13.72 -10.97
N LYS A 54 7.45 -14.77 -11.11
CA LYS A 54 7.64 -15.50 -12.38
C LYS A 54 6.35 -16.19 -12.84
N GLN A 55 5.54 -16.69 -11.92
CA GLN A 55 4.24 -17.28 -12.18
C GLN A 55 3.13 -16.25 -12.44
N LYS A 56 3.43 -14.93 -12.38
CA LYS A 56 2.47 -13.82 -12.48
C LYS A 56 1.32 -13.89 -11.45
N ILE A 57 1.57 -14.51 -10.30
CA ILE A 57 0.60 -14.58 -9.19
C ILE A 57 0.63 -13.29 -8.38
N VAL A 58 1.80 -12.66 -8.30
CA VAL A 58 2.03 -11.39 -7.60
C VAL A 58 2.73 -10.40 -8.53
N PHE A 59 2.41 -9.11 -8.36
CA PHE A 59 2.89 -8.00 -9.20
C PHE A 59 4.19 -7.41 -8.67
#